data_AF-D9PMD2-F1
#
_entry.id   AF-D9PMD2-F1
#
_cell.length_a   1.000
_cell.length_b   1.000
_cell.length_c   1.000
_cell.angle_alpha   90.00
_cell.angle_beta   90.00
_cell.angle_gamma   90.00
#
_symmetry.space_group_name_H-M   'P 1'
#
loop_
_entity.id
_entity.type
_entity.pdbx_description
1 polymer ?
#
loop_
_entity_poly.entity_id
_entity_poly.type
_entity_poly.pdbx_seq_one_letter_code
_entity_poly.pdbx_strand_id
1 'polypeptide(L)'
;MCGICGFVNLDGGPADLALIERMAASIAHRGPDGQGTKLDGALALGHRRLAILDPSRGVQPMCNEERSVWITYNGEIYNFPELHRQLAAKGHVFQTTCDTEALVHLWEDEGPRMVERLVGMFAFAIWDAKQQTLFLARDRLGIKPLYYAQYGSRFAFASELKAFCEDVEFPRTLRPDALAHYFCMGYILDPLTIFAHAHKLPPGCTMLCRMGQPIPSPSRYWQIRFRCGPARSLEDWMSEYASRLDQTVKEHLLSDVPLGAFLSGGIDSSLIVDSMCRSAGESVRTFSIGFAEDDFDEHVFAEAVARRLKTDHLTRCLEPDVVELLSLLARQYDEPFGDSSSLPTYMVSKLARERVKVVLSGDGGDEVFGGYPRYVATLDRSRLQPYVPSWLARAIEALGRPYPRGWRGRGWLDRRERARAVSREGDRAVGVLVDAFAWRDDLLRLCSI
;
A
#
# COMPACT_ATOMS: atom_id res chain seq x y z
N MET A 1 0.64 -7.77 -7.56
CA MET A 1 -0.54 -6.88 -7.46
C MET A 1 -0.63 -6.12 -8.76
N CYS A 2 -1.79 -5.79 -9.33
CA CYS A 2 -1.80 -5.01 -10.58
C CYS A 2 -1.09 -3.62 -10.44
N GLY A 3 -0.70 -3.06 -11.57
CA GLY A 3 -0.19 -1.70 -11.70
C GLY A 3 -1.09 -0.89 -12.64
N ILE A 4 -1.49 0.30 -12.21
CA ILE A 4 -2.30 1.22 -13.02
C ILE A 4 -1.54 2.51 -13.25
N CYS A 5 -1.73 3.11 -14.42
CA CYS A 5 -1.25 4.44 -14.76
C CYS A 5 -2.13 5.08 -15.82
N GLY A 6 -2.04 6.39 -15.97
CA GLY A 6 -2.75 7.11 -17.00
C GLY A 6 -2.57 8.60 -16.87
N PHE A 7 -3.01 9.31 -17.91
CA PHE A 7 -3.01 10.75 -17.92
C PHE A 7 -4.12 11.28 -18.82
N VAL A 8 -4.43 12.55 -18.63
CA VAL A 8 -5.26 13.33 -19.53
C VAL A 8 -4.58 14.65 -19.87
N ASN A 9 -4.55 14.98 -21.16
CA ASN A 9 -4.07 16.27 -21.64
C ASN A 9 -5.18 17.32 -21.50
N LEU A 10 -5.03 18.24 -20.56
CA LEU A 10 -5.99 19.27 -20.18
C LEU A 10 -6.20 20.34 -21.26
N ASP A 11 -5.26 20.48 -22.19
CA ASP A 11 -5.38 21.32 -23.39
C ASP A 11 -6.24 20.66 -24.50
N GLY A 12 -6.66 19.41 -24.31
CA GLY A 12 -7.43 18.64 -25.29
C GLY A 12 -6.60 18.00 -26.39
N GLY A 13 -5.26 18.10 -26.35
CA GLY A 13 -4.36 17.45 -27.29
C GLY A 13 -4.45 15.93 -27.23
N PRO A 14 -4.23 15.20 -28.33
CA PRO A 14 -4.33 13.74 -28.35
C PRO A 14 -3.33 13.09 -27.39
N ALA A 15 -3.74 12.02 -26.73
CA ALA A 15 -2.87 11.28 -25.83
C ALA A 15 -1.76 10.53 -26.61
N ASP A 16 -0.57 10.47 -26.02
CA ASP A 16 0.59 9.79 -26.59
C ASP A 16 0.61 8.30 -26.17
N LEU A 17 0.46 7.41 -27.15
CA LEU A 17 0.54 5.95 -26.96
C LEU A 17 1.92 5.52 -26.44
N ALA A 18 2.99 6.07 -27.00
CA ALA A 18 4.35 5.67 -26.63
C ALA A 18 4.66 6.07 -25.18
N LEU A 19 4.14 7.21 -24.73
CA LEU A 19 4.27 7.62 -23.33
C LEU A 19 3.56 6.66 -22.39
N ILE A 20 2.28 6.35 -22.63
CA ILE A 20 1.54 5.45 -21.71
C ILE A 20 2.13 4.03 -21.68
N GLU A 21 2.67 3.54 -22.81
CA GLU A 21 3.38 2.27 -22.86
C GLU A 21 4.66 2.27 -22.00
N ARG A 22 5.45 3.36 -22.03
CA ARG A 22 6.62 3.51 -21.14
C ARG A 22 6.21 3.59 -19.67
N MET A 23 5.19 4.39 -19.35
CA MET A 23 4.64 4.49 -17.99
C MET A 23 4.22 3.11 -17.47
N ALA A 24 3.45 2.35 -18.25
CA ALA A 24 3.03 1.00 -17.90
C ALA A 24 4.23 0.04 -17.82
N ALA A 25 5.25 0.20 -18.67
CA ALA A 25 6.45 -0.62 -18.64
C ALA A 25 7.27 -0.46 -17.35
N SER A 26 7.39 0.77 -16.84
CA SER A 26 8.12 1.07 -15.60
C SER A 26 7.57 0.35 -14.36
N ILE A 27 6.28 -0.04 -14.38
CA ILE A 27 5.56 -0.71 -13.28
C ILE A 27 5.24 -2.19 -13.58
N ALA A 28 5.97 -2.82 -14.51
CA ALA A 28 5.72 -4.19 -14.96
C ALA A 28 5.82 -5.26 -13.86
N HIS A 29 6.69 -5.07 -12.86
CA HIS A 29 6.87 -6.02 -11.74
C HIS A 29 5.60 -6.25 -10.95
N ARG A 30 4.69 -5.27 -10.93
CA ARG A 30 3.41 -5.37 -10.25
C ARG A 30 2.57 -6.47 -10.93
N GLY A 31 2.38 -6.35 -12.24
CA GLY A 31 1.51 -7.21 -13.03
C GLY A 31 2.23 -7.88 -14.20
N PRO A 32 2.89 -9.03 -13.96
CA PRO A 32 3.67 -9.74 -14.99
C PRO A 32 2.84 -10.61 -15.93
N ASP A 33 1.54 -10.84 -15.65
CA ASP A 33 0.70 -11.79 -16.38
C ASP A 33 0.01 -11.17 -17.60
N GLY A 34 -0.07 -9.84 -17.68
CA GLY A 34 -0.73 -9.16 -18.78
C GLY A 34 -0.50 -7.65 -18.81
N GLN A 35 -0.81 -7.03 -19.94
CA GLN A 35 -0.72 -5.59 -20.14
C GLN A 35 -1.85 -5.09 -21.05
N GLY A 36 -2.21 -3.82 -20.94
CA GLY A 36 -3.19 -3.20 -21.80
C GLY A 36 -3.14 -1.68 -21.75
N THR A 37 -3.58 -1.05 -22.84
CA THR A 37 -3.67 0.41 -22.97
C THR A 37 -4.97 0.81 -23.63
N LYS A 38 -5.53 1.96 -23.25
CA LYS A 38 -6.69 2.58 -23.90
C LYS A 38 -6.43 4.06 -24.11
N LEU A 39 -6.59 4.52 -25.35
CA LEU A 39 -6.57 5.94 -25.68
C LEU A 39 -7.97 6.40 -26.07
N ASP A 40 -8.37 7.58 -25.63
CA ASP A 40 -9.62 8.23 -26.04
C ASP A 40 -9.44 9.75 -26.09
N GLY A 41 -9.20 10.28 -27.30
CA GLY A 41 -8.87 11.70 -27.46
C GLY A 41 -7.65 12.09 -26.61
N ALA A 42 -7.89 12.93 -25.61
CA ALA A 42 -6.86 13.43 -24.68
C ALA A 42 -6.50 12.48 -23.54
N LEU A 43 -7.23 11.37 -23.36
CA LEU A 43 -7.00 10.39 -22.29
C LEU A 43 -6.12 9.23 -22.77
N ALA A 44 -5.18 8.82 -21.91
CA ALA A 44 -4.58 7.48 -21.95
C ALA A 44 -4.71 6.75 -20.60
N LEU A 45 -5.05 5.47 -20.65
CA LEU A 45 -5.02 4.53 -19.53
C LEU A 45 -4.04 3.40 -19.85
N GLY A 46 -3.26 2.99 -18.85
CA GLY A 46 -2.32 1.88 -18.90
C GLY A 46 -2.54 0.91 -17.74
N HIS A 47 -2.30 -0.37 -18.00
CA HIS A 47 -2.50 -1.44 -17.02
C HIS A 47 -1.42 -2.52 -17.12
N ARG A 48 -0.99 -3.01 -15.95
CA ARG A 48 -0.15 -4.19 -15.75
C ARG A 48 -0.91 -5.17 -14.85
N ARG A 49 -1.20 -6.36 -15.35
CA ARG A 49 -2.10 -7.32 -14.70
C ARG A 49 -1.33 -8.40 -13.95
N LEU A 50 -1.67 -8.60 -12.67
CA LEU A 50 -1.46 -9.87 -11.99
C LEU A 50 -2.81 -10.59 -12.01
N ALA A 51 -2.91 -11.69 -12.75
CA ALA A 51 -4.17 -12.38 -12.96
C ALA A 51 -4.51 -13.27 -11.75
N ILE A 52 -5.43 -12.79 -10.91
CA ILE A 52 -5.94 -13.48 -9.70
C ILE A 52 -7.36 -14.00 -9.93
N LEU A 53 -8.31 -13.13 -10.30
CA LEU A 53 -9.68 -13.49 -10.65
C LEU A 53 -9.91 -13.43 -12.16
N ASP A 54 -10.67 -14.41 -12.66
CA ASP A 54 -10.95 -14.65 -14.07
C ASP A 54 -9.69 -14.51 -14.96
N PRO A 55 -8.67 -15.38 -14.78
CA PRO A 55 -7.37 -15.18 -15.44
C PRO A 55 -7.44 -15.06 -16.97
N SER A 56 -8.43 -15.66 -17.61
CA SER A 56 -8.58 -15.65 -19.07
C SER A 56 -9.32 -14.41 -19.61
N ARG A 57 -10.28 -13.83 -18.87
CA ARG A 57 -11.14 -12.76 -19.42
C ARG A 57 -11.06 -11.42 -18.70
N GLY A 58 -10.48 -11.36 -17.50
CA GLY A 58 -10.34 -10.13 -16.71
C GLY A 58 -9.30 -9.13 -17.24
N VAL A 59 -9.15 -8.98 -18.56
CA VAL A 59 -8.21 -8.06 -19.22
C VAL A 59 -8.60 -6.62 -18.92
N GLN A 60 -7.59 -5.77 -18.67
CA GLN A 60 -7.79 -4.35 -18.38
C GLN A 60 -6.84 -3.47 -19.24
N PRO A 61 -7.21 -2.23 -19.60
CA PRO A 61 -8.43 -1.52 -19.21
C PRO A 61 -9.73 -2.20 -19.70
N MET A 62 -10.69 -2.35 -18.79
CA MET A 62 -11.98 -3.02 -19.04
C MET A 62 -13.05 -1.98 -19.37
N CYS A 63 -14.08 -2.35 -20.12
CA CYS A 63 -15.16 -1.43 -20.49
C CYS A 63 -16.54 -2.07 -20.38
N ASN A 64 -17.57 -1.22 -20.39
CA ASN A 64 -18.96 -1.66 -20.58
C ASN A 64 -19.20 -2.11 -22.03
N GLU A 65 -20.38 -2.66 -22.28
CA GLU A 65 -20.81 -3.21 -23.58
C GLU A 65 -20.76 -2.17 -24.70
N GLU A 66 -21.05 -0.92 -24.35
CA GLU A 66 -21.08 0.22 -25.26
C GLU A 66 -19.69 0.86 -25.46
N ARG A 67 -18.67 0.40 -24.73
CA ARG A 67 -17.31 0.96 -24.75
C ARG A 67 -17.26 2.46 -24.43
N SER A 68 -18.20 2.93 -23.60
CA SER A 68 -18.33 4.32 -23.18
C SER A 68 -17.77 4.59 -21.79
N VAL A 69 -17.71 3.56 -20.94
CA VAL A 69 -17.07 3.59 -19.62
C VAL A 69 -15.89 2.64 -19.64
N TRP A 70 -14.72 3.12 -19.20
CA TRP A 70 -13.48 2.35 -19.15
C TRP A 70 -12.88 2.40 -17.75
N ILE A 71 -12.29 1.31 -17.27
CA ILE A 71 -11.63 1.23 -15.97
C ILE A 71 -10.23 0.64 -16.08
N THR A 72 -9.28 1.19 -15.33
CA THR A 72 -8.04 0.50 -14.94
C THR A 72 -7.97 0.42 -13.42
N TYR A 73 -7.72 -0.77 -12.89
CA TYR A 73 -7.95 -1.09 -11.49
C TYR A 73 -6.88 -2.02 -10.90
N ASN A 74 -6.39 -1.67 -9.71
CA ASN A 74 -5.54 -2.48 -8.87
C ASN A 74 -6.22 -2.69 -7.51
N GLY A 75 -6.72 -3.88 -7.25
CA GLY A 75 -7.41 -4.20 -6.01
C GLY A 75 -8.10 -5.56 -6.00
N GLU A 76 -8.87 -5.79 -4.95
CA GLU A 76 -9.88 -6.85 -4.83
C GLU A 76 -11.12 -6.27 -4.13
N ILE A 77 -12.32 -6.44 -4.71
CA ILE A 77 -13.61 -6.08 -4.09
C ILE A 77 -14.28 -7.32 -3.54
N TYR A 78 -14.14 -7.58 -2.25
CA TYR A 78 -14.61 -8.81 -1.61
C TYR A 78 -16.14 -8.98 -1.66
N ASN A 79 -16.90 -7.88 -1.67
CA ASN A 79 -18.36 -7.95 -1.79
C ASN A 79 -18.87 -7.95 -3.23
N PHE A 80 -18.01 -8.16 -4.25
CA PHE A 80 -18.44 -8.17 -5.65
C PHE A 80 -19.49 -9.25 -6.00
N PRO A 81 -19.54 -10.46 -5.38
CA PRO A 81 -20.57 -11.45 -5.76
C PRO A 81 -21.98 -10.96 -5.41
N GLU A 82 -22.11 -10.16 -4.35
CA GLU A 82 -23.36 -9.50 -3.99
C GLU A 82 -23.67 -8.36 -4.96
N LEU A 83 -22.69 -7.50 -5.27
CA LEU A 83 -22.86 -6.40 -6.23
C LEU A 83 -23.28 -6.93 -7.61
N HIS A 84 -22.60 -7.97 -8.10
CA HIS A 84 -22.90 -8.64 -9.35
C HIS A 84 -24.35 -9.14 -9.40
N ARG A 85 -24.83 -9.85 -8.35
CA ARG A 85 -26.22 -10.33 -8.29
C ARG A 85 -27.23 -9.18 -8.37
N GLN A 86 -26.96 -8.09 -7.65
CA GLN A 86 -27.85 -6.93 -7.63
C GLN A 86 -27.86 -6.16 -8.96
N LEU A 87 -26.70 -6.01 -9.60
CA LEU A 87 -26.58 -5.35 -10.91
C LEU A 87 -27.21 -6.20 -12.01
N ALA A 88 -26.99 -7.51 -12.01
CA ALA A 88 -27.65 -8.43 -12.93
C ALA A 88 -29.18 -8.39 -12.80
N ALA A 89 -29.70 -8.27 -11.56
CA ALA A 89 -31.14 -8.10 -11.32
C ALA A 89 -31.71 -6.77 -11.86
N LYS A 90 -30.85 -5.77 -12.09
CA LYS A 90 -31.23 -4.50 -12.74
C LYS A 90 -31.08 -4.53 -14.27
N GLY A 91 -30.59 -5.63 -14.85
CA GLY A 91 -30.48 -5.84 -16.29
C GLY A 91 -29.06 -5.70 -16.86
N HIS A 92 -28.04 -5.49 -16.03
CA HIS A 92 -26.63 -5.48 -16.48
C HIS A 92 -26.18 -6.87 -16.96
N VAL A 93 -25.43 -6.93 -18.06
CA VAL A 93 -25.02 -8.21 -18.70
C VAL A 93 -23.52 -8.42 -18.56
N PHE A 94 -23.15 -9.23 -17.58
CA PHE A 94 -21.75 -9.54 -17.30
C PHE A 94 -21.15 -10.50 -18.34
N GLN A 95 -19.94 -10.15 -18.78
CA GLN A 95 -19.11 -10.95 -19.68
C GLN A 95 -17.95 -11.63 -18.94
N THR A 96 -17.68 -11.30 -17.69
CA THR A 96 -16.57 -11.84 -16.90
C THR A 96 -17.07 -12.27 -15.53
N THR A 97 -16.23 -13.00 -14.79
CA THR A 97 -16.49 -13.32 -13.39
C THR A 97 -15.58 -12.54 -12.45
N CYS A 98 -14.92 -11.48 -12.95
CA CYS A 98 -14.05 -10.64 -12.14
C CYS A 98 -14.82 -9.49 -11.48
N ASP A 99 -14.30 -9.05 -10.35
CA ASP A 99 -14.80 -7.90 -9.60
C ASP A 99 -14.73 -6.57 -10.39
N THR A 100 -13.81 -6.49 -11.36
CA THR A 100 -13.57 -5.30 -12.17
C THR A 100 -14.82 -4.89 -12.97
N GLU A 101 -15.54 -5.85 -13.55
CA GLU A 101 -16.74 -5.57 -14.34
C GLU A 101 -17.89 -5.05 -13.46
N ALA A 102 -17.98 -5.54 -12.23
CA ALA A 102 -18.96 -5.03 -11.26
C ALA A 102 -18.72 -3.55 -10.96
N LEU A 103 -17.47 -3.06 -10.97
CA LEU A 103 -17.16 -1.64 -10.81
C LEU A 103 -17.62 -0.80 -12.00
N VAL A 104 -17.48 -1.32 -13.23
CA VAL A 104 -17.95 -0.64 -14.45
C VAL A 104 -19.47 -0.45 -14.40
N HIS A 105 -20.22 -1.51 -14.13
CA HIS A 105 -21.68 -1.43 -14.04
C HIS A 105 -22.18 -0.63 -12.83
N LEU A 106 -21.45 -0.70 -11.71
CA LEU A 106 -21.80 0.10 -10.54
C LEU A 106 -21.59 1.61 -10.79
N TRP A 107 -20.61 1.98 -11.61
CA TRP A 107 -20.44 3.37 -12.05
C TRP A 107 -21.63 3.85 -12.90
N GLU A 108 -22.16 3.01 -13.79
CA GLU A 108 -23.33 3.36 -14.61
C GLU A 108 -24.57 3.68 -13.75
N ASP A 109 -24.76 2.94 -12.66
CA ASP A 109 -25.89 3.12 -11.74
C ASP A 109 -25.70 4.29 -10.76
N GLU A 110 -24.51 4.45 -10.18
CA GLU A 110 -24.29 5.29 -9.00
C GLU A 110 -23.24 6.39 -9.17
N GLY A 111 -22.50 6.36 -10.27
CA GLY A 111 -21.39 7.28 -10.54
C GLY A 111 -20.41 7.36 -9.37
N PRO A 112 -19.95 8.55 -8.96
CA PRO A 112 -18.96 8.72 -7.90
C PRO A 112 -19.33 8.12 -6.55
N ARG A 113 -20.63 7.93 -6.24
CA ARG A 113 -21.07 7.36 -4.95
C ARG A 113 -20.84 5.85 -4.84
N MET A 114 -20.49 5.18 -5.94
CA MET A 114 -20.19 3.75 -5.96
C MET A 114 -19.21 3.32 -4.85
N VAL A 115 -18.24 4.18 -4.50
CA VAL A 115 -17.18 3.90 -3.51
C VAL A 115 -17.73 3.66 -2.10
N GLU A 116 -18.93 4.15 -1.79
CA GLU A 116 -19.58 3.94 -0.49
C GLU A 116 -20.01 2.48 -0.30
N ARG A 117 -20.24 1.77 -1.41
CA ARG A 117 -20.70 0.37 -1.42
C ARG A 117 -19.58 -0.65 -1.45
N LEU A 118 -18.35 -0.22 -1.73
CA LEU A 118 -17.22 -1.12 -1.91
C LEU A 118 -16.66 -1.60 -0.56
N VAL A 119 -16.46 -2.92 -0.47
CA VAL A 119 -15.70 -3.58 0.60
C VAL A 119 -14.52 -4.28 -0.06
N GLY A 120 -13.31 -3.75 0.15
CA GLY A 120 -12.14 -4.20 -0.58
C GLY A 120 -10.91 -3.33 -0.35
N MET A 121 -9.80 -3.76 -0.94
CA MET A 121 -8.59 -2.97 -1.09
C MET A 121 -8.48 -2.55 -2.56
N PHE A 122 -8.35 -1.27 -2.86
CA PHE A 122 -8.45 -0.81 -4.25
C PHE A 122 -7.83 0.56 -4.51
N ALA A 123 -7.29 0.68 -5.71
CA ALA A 123 -7.01 1.91 -6.41
C ALA A 123 -7.51 1.76 -7.84
N PHE A 124 -8.34 2.66 -8.33
CA PHE A 124 -8.80 2.62 -9.72
C PHE A 124 -8.97 3.99 -10.34
N ALA A 125 -8.99 3.99 -11.67
CA ALA A 125 -9.37 5.12 -12.49
C ALA A 125 -10.47 4.69 -13.47
N ILE A 126 -11.59 5.40 -13.47
CA ILE A 126 -12.70 5.24 -14.43
C ILE A 126 -12.73 6.44 -15.36
N TRP A 127 -12.77 6.17 -16.66
CA TRP A 127 -13.06 7.16 -17.69
C TRP A 127 -14.46 6.96 -18.22
N ASP A 128 -15.28 8.01 -18.08
CA ASP A 128 -16.59 8.10 -18.72
C ASP A 128 -16.48 9.01 -19.95
N ALA A 129 -16.49 8.39 -21.14
CA ALA A 129 -16.34 9.10 -22.41
C ALA A 129 -17.55 9.98 -22.73
N LYS A 130 -18.76 9.62 -22.27
CA LYS A 130 -19.98 10.42 -22.50
C LYS A 130 -19.92 11.71 -21.69
N GLN A 131 -19.43 11.62 -20.45
CA GLN A 131 -19.33 12.76 -19.54
C GLN A 131 -17.98 13.50 -19.65
N GLN A 132 -17.01 12.93 -20.36
CA GLN A 132 -15.62 13.41 -20.41
C GLN A 132 -15.04 13.61 -19.00
N THR A 133 -15.21 12.59 -18.15
CA THR A 133 -14.75 12.62 -16.75
C THR A 133 -13.83 11.47 -16.40
N LEU A 134 -12.72 11.80 -15.75
CA LEU A 134 -11.79 10.85 -15.14
C LEU A 134 -12.03 10.83 -13.62
N PHE A 135 -12.44 9.68 -13.11
CA PHE A 135 -12.70 9.45 -11.70
C PHE A 135 -11.63 8.54 -11.09
N LEU A 136 -10.92 9.04 -10.08
CA LEU A 136 -9.95 8.29 -9.29
C LEU A 136 -10.52 7.95 -7.92
N ALA A 137 -10.26 6.74 -7.42
CA ALA A 137 -10.62 6.35 -6.07
C ALA A 137 -9.54 5.48 -5.43
N ARG A 138 -9.30 5.71 -4.13
CA ARG A 138 -8.41 4.89 -3.28
C ARG A 138 -9.18 4.39 -2.07
N ASP A 139 -8.96 3.14 -1.69
CA ASP A 139 -9.68 2.47 -0.62
C ASP A 139 -9.59 3.17 0.74
N ARG A 140 -10.44 2.72 1.68
CA ARG A 140 -10.69 3.34 2.98
C ARG A 140 -9.41 3.58 3.79
N LEU A 141 -8.46 2.64 3.73
CA LEU A 141 -7.22 2.68 4.51
C LEU A 141 -5.98 2.93 3.64
N GLY A 142 -6.15 3.05 2.32
CA GLY A 142 -5.06 3.30 1.38
C GLY A 142 -4.16 2.08 1.18
N ILE A 143 -4.71 0.87 1.30
CA ILE A 143 -3.98 -0.41 1.15
C ILE A 143 -3.33 -0.47 -0.24
N LYS A 144 -4.06 -0.07 -1.29
CA LYS A 144 -3.49 0.05 -2.64
C LYS A 144 -2.93 1.46 -2.86
N PRO A 145 -1.72 1.59 -3.42
CA PRO A 145 -1.14 2.90 -3.68
C PRO A 145 -1.81 3.56 -4.90
N LEU A 146 -2.04 4.88 -4.79
CA LEU A 146 -2.48 5.71 -5.89
C LEU A 146 -1.89 7.11 -5.72
N TYR A 147 -1.07 7.50 -6.69
CA TYR A 147 -0.46 8.80 -6.80
C TYR A 147 -1.12 9.59 -7.93
N TYR A 148 -1.12 10.91 -7.81
CA TYR A 148 -1.53 11.82 -8.87
C TYR A 148 -0.57 13.01 -8.95
N ALA A 149 -0.49 13.61 -10.13
CA ALA A 149 0.34 14.78 -10.39
C ALA A 149 -0.33 15.68 -11.42
N GLN A 150 -0.12 16.99 -11.28
CA GLN A 150 -0.49 17.98 -12.29
C GLN A 150 0.75 18.79 -12.67
N TYR A 151 1.09 18.79 -13.96
CA TYR A 151 2.25 19.48 -14.51
C TYR A 151 2.04 19.79 -15.99
N GLY A 152 2.54 20.94 -16.46
CA GLY A 152 2.28 21.39 -17.83
C GLY A 152 0.78 21.42 -18.14
N SER A 153 0.38 20.80 -19.25
CA SER A 153 -1.01 20.56 -19.60
C SER A 153 -1.50 19.14 -19.22
N ARG A 154 -0.81 18.40 -18.34
CA ARG A 154 -1.19 17.03 -17.97
C ARG A 154 -1.73 16.93 -16.54
N PHE A 155 -2.74 16.09 -16.39
CA PHE A 155 -3.11 15.47 -15.12
C PHE A 155 -2.85 13.98 -15.23
N ALA A 156 -1.94 13.46 -14.40
CA ALA A 156 -1.49 12.06 -14.44
C ALA A 156 -1.78 11.34 -13.12
N PHE A 157 -1.95 10.02 -13.18
CA PHE A 157 -2.07 9.14 -12.03
C PHE A 157 -1.29 7.85 -12.23
N ALA A 158 -0.85 7.22 -11.14
CA ALA A 158 -0.13 5.95 -11.19
C ALA A 158 -0.11 5.21 -9.85
N SER A 159 0.13 3.90 -9.88
CA SER A 159 0.40 3.11 -8.66
C SER A 159 1.76 3.42 -8.02
N GLU A 160 2.71 3.96 -8.78
CA GLU A 160 4.11 4.16 -8.40
C GLU A 160 4.63 5.44 -9.06
N LEU A 161 5.47 6.23 -8.36
CA LEU A 161 5.92 7.54 -8.84
C LEU A 161 6.85 7.43 -10.06
N LYS A 162 7.59 6.32 -10.20
CA LYS A 162 8.47 6.09 -11.35
C LYS A 162 7.73 6.19 -12.69
N ALA A 163 6.43 5.89 -12.72
CA ALA A 163 5.63 6.04 -13.93
C ALA A 163 5.57 7.50 -14.40
N PHE A 164 5.55 8.48 -13.50
CA PHE A 164 5.61 9.90 -13.88
C PHE A 164 6.98 10.29 -14.43
N CYS A 165 8.05 9.62 -13.98
CA CYS A 165 9.40 9.91 -14.44
C CYS A 165 9.65 9.51 -15.90
N GLU A 166 8.78 8.68 -16.49
CA GLU A 166 8.80 8.32 -17.93
C GLU A 166 8.31 9.46 -18.84
N ASP A 167 7.62 10.45 -18.26
CA ASP A 167 7.28 11.69 -18.93
C ASP A 167 8.42 12.71 -18.77
N VAL A 168 8.94 13.19 -19.90
CA VAL A 168 10.01 14.19 -19.93
C VAL A 168 9.57 15.55 -19.40
N GLU A 169 8.27 15.84 -19.40
CA GLU A 169 7.72 17.08 -18.87
C GLU A 169 7.45 17.02 -17.36
N PHE A 170 7.51 15.84 -16.73
CA PHE A 170 7.28 15.71 -15.30
C PHE A 170 8.41 16.42 -14.52
N PRO A 171 8.12 17.48 -13.75
CA PRO A 171 9.14 18.18 -13.01
C PRO A 171 9.53 17.35 -11.78
N ARG A 172 10.79 16.94 -11.75
CA ARG A 172 11.33 16.07 -10.71
C ARG A 172 11.91 16.85 -9.51
N THR A 173 11.40 18.06 -9.28
CA THR A 173 11.80 18.92 -8.17
C THR A 173 11.50 18.24 -6.84
N LEU A 174 12.52 18.12 -5.98
CA LEU A 174 12.37 17.52 -4.65
C LEU A 174 11.65 18.46 -3.69
N ARG A 175 10.94 17.88 -2.73
CA ARG A 175 10.16 18.57 -1.70
C ARG A 175 10.93 18.61 -0.37
N PRO A 176 11.41 19.77 0.11
CA PRO A 176 12.20 19.86 1.35
C PRO A 176 11.45 19.40 2.62
N ASP A 177 10.15 19.69 2.73
CA ASP A 177 9.29 19.23 3.83
C ASP A 177 9.10 17.70 3.83
N ALA A 178 9.11 17.08 2.65
CA ALA A 178 9.07 15.61 2.54
C ALA A 178 10.38 14.97 3.02
N LEU A 179 11.53 15.59 2.73
CA LEU A 179 12.82 15.15 3.27
C LEU A 179 12.87 15.27 4.79
N ALA A 180 12.30 16.35 5.35
CA ALA A 180 12.17 16.48 6.80
C ALA A 180 11.34 15.34 7.41
N HIS A 181 10.26 14.91 6.74
CA HIS A 181 9.49 13.74 7.16
C HIS A 181 10.34 12.47 7.19
N TYR A 182 11.10 12.21 6.12
CA TYR A 182 11.98 11.05 6.05
C TYR A 182 13.03 11.06 7.17
N PHE A 183 13.76 12.16 7.37
CA PHE A 183 14.79 12.23 8.43
C PHE A 183 14.19 12.12 9.84
N CYS A 184 12.96 12.59 10.03
CA CYS A 184 12.29 12.52 11.33
C CYS A 184 11.63 11.16 11.60
N MET A 185 10.98 10.55 10.61
CA MET A 185 10.07 9.40 10.83
C MET A 185 10.51 8.14 10.09
N GLY A 186 11.46 8.25 9.15
CA GLY A 186 11.87 7.16 8.27
C GLY A 186 10.99 7.02 7.03
N TYR A 187 9.97 7.85 6.83
CA TYR A 187 9.07 7.78 5.66
C TYR A 187 8.37 9.11 5.42
N ILE A 188 7.79 9.29 4.23
CA ILE A 188 7.10 10.51 3.81
C ILE A 188 5.59 10.36 4.03
N LEU A 189 5.03 11.17 4.91
CA LEU A 189 3.60 11.16 5.24
C LEU A 189 2.70 11.55 4.05
N ASP A 190 1.58 10.84 3.90
CA ASP A 190 0.45 11.27 3.08
C ASP A 190 -0.01 12.68 3.50
N PRO A 191 -0.41 13.55 2.55
CA PRO A 191 -0.53 13.30 1.10
C PRO A 191 0.75 13.60 0.30
N LEU A 192 1.89 13.84 0.96
CA LEU A 192 3.10 14.27 0.29
C LEU A 192 3.81 13.10 -0.41
N THR A 193 4.67 13.45 -1.36
CA THR A 193 5.66 12.55 -1.96
C THR A 193 7.01 13.24 -1.94
N ILE A 194 8.07 12.52 -2.30
CA ILE A 194 9.39 13.14 -2.48
C ILE A 194 9.39 14.24 -3.56
N PHE A 195 8.50 14.15 -4.56
CA PHE A 195 8.39 15.13 -5.63
C PHE A 195 7.38 16.23 -5.30
N ALA A 196 7.75 17.48 -5.60
CA ALA A 196 6.89 18.64 -5.33
C ALA A 196 5.56 18.59 -6.10
N HIS A 197 5.55 18.02 -7.31
CA HIS A 197 4.38 18.01 -8.20
C HIS A 197 3.52 16.75 -8.11
N ALA A 198 3.90 15.78 -7.28
CA ALA A 198 3.15 14.54 -7.09
C ALA A 198 2.64 14.41 -5.65
N HIS A 199 1.48 13.80 -5.51
CA HIS A 199 0.78 13.62 -4.26
C HIS A 199 0.24 12.19 -4.15
N LYS A 200 0.23 11.65 -2.94
CA LYS A 200 -0.53 10.44 -2.62
C LYS A 200 -2.01 10.83 -2.52
N LEU A 201 -2.89 10.15 -3.25
CA LEU A 201 -4.34 10.32 -3.02
C LEU A 201 -4.63 9.82 -1.60
N PRO A 202 -5.18 10.64 -0.68
CA PRO A 202 -5.35 10.20 0.70
C PRO A 202 -6.26 8.97 0.82
N PRO A 203 -6.08 8.13 1.86
CA PRO A 203 -7.01 7.05 2.18
C PRO A 203 -8.45 7.52 2.29
N GLY A 204 -9.37 6.74 1.71
CA GLY A 204 -10.81 7.03 1.73
C GLY A 204 -11.19 8.30 0.95
N CYS A 205 -10.43 8.64 -0.10
CA CYS A 205 -10.70 9.79 -0.96
C CYS A 205 -10.86 9.42 -2.45
N THR A 206 -11.52 10.32 -3.17
CA THR A 206 -11.73 10.28 -4.62
C THR A 206 -11.36 11.60 -5.27
N MET A 207 -11.17 11.60 -6.59
CA MET A 207 -11.04 12.81 -7.41
C MET A 207 -11.87 12.65 -8.67
N LEU A 208 -12.74 13.62 -8.98
CA LEU A 208 -13.57 13.63 -10.19
C LEU A 208 -13.13 14.76 -11.12
N CYS A 209 -12.21 14.46 -12.03
CA CYS A 209 -11.68 15.42 -12.97
C CYS A 209 -12.59 15.50 -14.19
N ARG A 210 -13.05 16.71 -14.56
CA ARG A 210 -13.85 16.93 -15.76
C ARG A 210 -13.04 17.71 -16.78
N MET A 211 -13.11 17.29 -18.05
CA MET A 211 -12.44 18.01 -19.12
C MET A 211 -12.89 19.47 -19.20
N GLY A 212 -11.94 20.38 -19.39
CA GLY A 212 -12.19 21.83 -19.44
C GLY A 212 -12.50 22.47 -18.07
N GLN A 213 -12.47 21.73 -16.97
CA GLN A 213 -12.62 22.28 -15.62
C GLN A 213 -11.30 22.22 -14.85
N PRO A 214 -11.10 23.10 -13.84
CA PRO A 214 -9.98 22.98 -12.93
C PRO A 214 -9.95 21.61 -12.24
N ILE A 215 -8.75 21.07 -12.04
CA ILE A 215 -8.56 19.83 -11.29
C ILE A 215 -9.05 20.03 -9.85
N PRO A 216 -9.99 19.21 -9.35
CA PRO A 216 -10.51 19.37 -8.01
C PRO A 216 -9.47 18.91 -6.96
N SER A 217 -9.63 19.38 -5.73
CA SER A 217 -8.97 18.74 -4.59
C SER A 217 -9.59 17.37 -4.29
N PRO A 218 -8.84 16.43 -3.67
CA PRO A 218 -9.40 15.15 -3.22
C PRO A 218 -10.62 15.32 -2.31
N SER A 219 -11.67 14.55 -2.58
CA SER A 219 -12.90 14.51 -1.77
C SER A 219 -12.93 13.25 -0.92
N ARG A 220 -13.19 13.39 0.38
CA ARG A 220 -13.22 12.27 1.31
C ARG A 220 -14.59 11.62 1.34
N TYR A 221 -14.66 10.32 1.04
CA TYR A 221 -15.87 9.51 1.17
C TYR A 221 -15.88 8.66 2.44
N TRP A 222 -14.70 8.42 3.05
CA TRP A 222 -14.60 7.61 4.25
C TRP A 222 -13.58 8.16 5.27
N GLN A 223 -13.87 7.94 6.55
CA GLN A 223 -12.96 8.18 7.67
C GLN A 223 -13.29 7.22 8.82
N ILE A 224 -12.26 6.82 9.57
CA ILE A 224 -12.43 6.13 10.85
C ILE A 224 -13.24 7.03 11.78
N ARG A 225 -14.28 6.47 12.39
CA ARG A 225 -15.05 7.13 13.46
C ARG A 225 -15.07 6.21 14.67
N PHE A 226 -14.35 6.60 15.73
CA PHE A 226 -14.44 5.91 17.01
C PHE A 226 -15.78 6.28 17.67
N ARG A 227 -16.61 5.27 17.94
CA ARG A 227 -17.86 5.43 18.69
C ARG A 227 -17.79 4.51 19.90
N CYS A 228 -18.09 5.04 21.08
CA CYS A 228 -18.34 4.19 22.24
C CYS A 228 -19.67 3.47 22.01
N GLY A 229 -19.61 2.14 21.85
CA GLY A 229 -20.79 1.29 21.82
C GLY A 229 -21.41 1.15 23.22
N PRO A 230 -22.58 0.50 23.31
CA PRO A 230 -23.16 0.13 24.60
C PRO A 230 -22.18 -0.76 25.39
N ALA A 231 -22.30 -0.72 26.73
CA ALA A 231 -21.54 -1.62 27.59
C ALA A 231 -21.87 -3.08 27.23
N ARG A 232 -20.84 -3.85 26.90
CA ARG A 232 -20.93 -5.27 26.57
C ARG A 232 -19.89 -6.02 27.39
N SER A 233 -20.13 -7.31 27.62
CA SER A 233 -19.15 -8.14 28.30
C SER A 233 -17.91 -8.34 27.43
N LEU A 234 -16.77 -8.66 28.04
CA LEU A 234 -15.56 -9.02 27.30
C LEU A 234 -15.79 -10.25 26.41
N GLU A 235 -16.58 -11.22 26.90
CA GLU A 235 -16.91 -12.44 26.17
C GLU A 235 -17.70 -12.15 24.89
N ASP A 236 -18.68 -11.23 24.95
CA ASP A 236 -19.43 -10.80 23.77
C ASP A 236 -18.53 -10.15 22.71
N TRP A 237 -17.54 -9.36 23.15
CA TRP A 237 -16.57 -8.72 22.25
C TRP A 237 -15.63 -9.75 21.62
N MET A 238 -15.13 -10.70 22.41
CA MET A 238 -14.27 -11.78 21.90
C MET A 238 -15.01 -12.65 20.87
N SER A 239 -16.26 -13.01 21.16
CA SER A 239 -17.10 -13.81 20.25
C SER A 239 -17.38 -13.07 18.94
N GLU A 240 -17.76 -11.80 19.01
CA GLU A 240 -17.98 -11.00 17.80
C GLU A 240 -16.67 -10.79 17.01
N TYR A 241 -15.56 -10.52 17.69
CA TYR A 241 -14.27 -10.36 17.04
C TYR A 241 -13.87 -11.64 16.27
N ALA A 242 -13.94 -12.81 16.92
CA ALA A 242 -13.63 -14.08 16.29
C ALA A 242 -14.51 -14.32 15.04
N SER A 243 -15.82 -14.08 15.16
CA SER A 243 -16.77 -14.21 14.05
C SER A 243 -16.44 -13.26 12.89
N ARG A 244 -16.13 -11.99 13.18
CA ARG A 244 -15.77 -10.99 12.16
C ARG A 244 -14.43 -11.29 11.50
N LEU A 245 -13.44 -11.76 12.27
CA LEU A 245 -12.15 -12.17 11.75
C LEU A 245 -12.33 -13.34 10.78
N ASP A 246 -13.08 -14.37 11.19
CA ASP A 246 -13.35 -15.55 10.36
C ASP A 246 -14.12 -15.20 9.08
N GLN A 247 -15.12 -14.33 9.19
CA GLN A 247 -15.83 -13.82 8.02
C GLN A 247 -14.87 -13.05 7.08
N THR A 248 -14.04 -12.16 7.63
CA THR A 248 -13.10 -11.35 6.84
C THR A 248 -12.09 -12.24 6.13
N VAL A 249 -11.49 -13.20 6.83
CA VAL A 249 -10.53 -14.15 6.24
C VAL A 249 -11.20 -14.94 5.13
N LYS A 250 -12.40 -15.47 5.35
CA LYS A 250 -13.17 -16.19 4.33
C LYS A 250 -13.43 -15.35 3.07
N GLU A 251 -13.77 -14.09 3.24
CA GLU A 251 -13.95 -13.14 2.13
C GLU A 251 -12.64 -12.90 1.34
N HIS A 252 -11.49 -12.93 2.03
CA HIS A 252 -10.15 -12.77 1.42
C HIS A 252 -9.59 -14.06 0.80
N LEU A 253 -10.25 -15.22 1.01
CA LEU A 253 -9.88 -16.49 0.37
C LEU A 253 -10.42 -16.63 -1.07
N LEU A 254 -11.24 -15.66 -1.53
CA LEU A 254 -11.76 -15.65 -2.89
C LEU A 254 -10.59 -15.41 -3.88
N SER A 255 -10.23 -16.44 -4.64
CA SER A 255 -9.11 -16.44 -5.60
C SER A 255 -9.24 -17.61 -6.58
N ASP A 256 -8.98 -17.39 -7.88
CA ASP A 256 -8.90 -18.47 -8.89
C ASP A 256 -7.47 -19.05 -9.01
N VAL A 257 -6.54 -18.56 -8.20
CA VAL A 257 -5.13 -18.98 -8.18
C VAL A 257 -4.67 -19.39 -6.77
N PRO A 258 -3.58 -20.20 -6.66
CA PRO A 258 -3.05 -20.60 -5.37
C PRO A 258 -2.71 -19.42 -4.45
N LEU A 259 -3.17 -19.54 -3.19
CA LEU A 259 -2.92 -18.59 -2.12
C LEU A 259 -2.11 -19.23 -0.97
N GLY A 260 -1.54 -18.38 -0.12
CA GLY A 260 -0.88 -18.76 1.12
C GLY A 260 -0.91 -17.64 2.16
N ALA A 261 -0.07 -17.74 3.19
CA ALA A 261 0.05 -16.73 4.23
C ALA A 261 1.50 -16.52 4.67
N PHE A 262 1.83 -15.30 5.11
CA PHE A 262 3.04 -15.05 5.87
C PHE A 262 2.84 -15.46 7.32
N LEU A 263 3.80 -16.18 7.90
CA LEU A 263 3.72 -16.68 9.27
C LEU A 263 5.01 -16.34 10.02
N SER A 264 4.94 -15.36 10.92
CA SER A 264 6.06 -14.94 11.78
C SER A 264 6.06 -15.62 13.15
N GLY A 265 4.98 -16.33 13.49
CA GLY A 265 4.74 -16.84 14.86
C GLY A 265 4.17 -15.80 15.82
N GLY A 266 4.06 -14.53 15.40
CA GLY A 266 3.28 -13.51 16.11
C GLY A 266 1.78 -13.83 16.15
N ILE A 267 1.06 -13.25 17.10
CA ILE A 267 -0.36 -13.54 17.31
C ILE A 267 -1.22 -13.19 16.08
N ASP A 268 -0.94 -12.07 15.42
CA ASP A 268 -1.74 -11.58 14.29
C ASP A 268 -1.69 -12.54 13.09
N SER A 269 -0.46 -12.87 12.64
CA SER A 269 -0.28 -13.83 11.54
C SER A 269 -0.81 -15.22 11.90
N SER A 270 -0.64 -15.65 13.16
CA SER A 270 -1.12 -16.94 13.64
C SER A 270 -2.65 -17.03 13.64
N LEU A 271 -3.35 -15.96 14.02
CA LEU A 271 -4.81 -15.90 13.99
C LEU A 271 -5.36 -15.93 12.55
N ILE A 272 -4.69 -15.24 11.63
CA ILE A 272 -5.03 -15.32 10.20
C ILE A 272 -4.87 -16.75 9.68
N VAL A 273 -3.73 -17.40 9.93
CA VAL A 273 -3.47 -18.77 9.49
C VAL A 273 -4.44 -19.77 10.11
N ASP A 274 -4.76 -19.65 11.41
CA ASP A 274 -5.76 -20.50 12.07
C ASP A 274 -7.14 -20.37 11.41
N SER A 275 -7.59 -19.14 11.18
CA SER A 275 -8.86 -18.85 10.51
C SER A 275 -8.89 -19.36 9.06
N MET A 276 -7.78 -19.23 8.34
CA MET A 276 -7.61 -19.81 7.01
C MET A 276 -7.71 -21.34 7.06
N CYS A 277 -7.03 -22.01 8.00
CA CYS A 277 -7.11 -23.46 8.16
C CYS A 277 -8.52 -23.97 8.49
N ARG A 278 -9.31 -23.19 9.26
CA ARG A 278 -10.72 -23.52 9.55
C ARG A 278 -11.64 -23.31 8.35
N SER A 279 -11.29 -22.40 7.45
CA SER A 279 -12.08 -22.05 6.26
C SER A 279 -11.68 -22.82 5.00
N ALA A 280 -10.42 -23.25 4.92
CA ALA A 280 -9.85 -23.95 3.77
C ALA A 280 -10.18 -25.45 3.81
N GLY A 281 -10.48 -26.01 2.64
CA GLY A 281 -10.66 -27.46 2.46
C GLY A 281 -9.34 -28.22 2.28
N GLU A 282 -8.20 -27.53 2.26
CA GLU A 282 -6.86 -28.08 2.03
C GLU A 282 -5.83 -27.48 3.01
N SER A 283 -4.62 -28.06 3.06
CA SER A 283 -3.55 -27.53 3.90
C SER A 283 -3.09 -26.16 3.40
N VAL A 284 -3.11 -25.17 4.30
CA VAL A 284 -2.70 -23.80 4.01
C VAL A 284 -1.19 -23.74 3.82
N ARG A 285 -0.74 -23.10 2.73
CA ARG A 285 0.69 -22.83 2.48
C ARG A 285 1.14 -21.63 3.30
N THR A 286 2.22 -21.78 4.05
CA THR A 286 2.73 -20.72 4.93
C THR A 286 4.22 -20.47 4.69
N PHE A 287 4.64 -19.21 4.76
CA PHE A 287 6.00 -18.81 4.43
C PHE A 287 6.62 -17.99 5.57
N SER A 288 7.86 -18.29 5.91
CA SER A 288 8.70 -17.53 6.86
C SER A 288 10.13 -17.40 6.32
N ILE A 289 10.89 -16.46 6.85
CA ILE A 289 12.28 -16.21 6.48
C ILE A 289 13.16 -15.96 7.70
N GLY A 290 14.32 -16.59 7.76
CA GLY A 290 15.26 -16.40 8.86
C GLY A 290 16.56 -15.73 8.52
N PHE A 291 17.18 -15.18 9.56
CA PHE A 291 18.48 -14.53 9.51
C PHE A 291 19.45 -15.32 10.38
N ALA A 292 20.66 -15.57 9.87
CA ALA A 292 21.66 -16.42 10.53
C ALA A 292 22.23 -15.82 11.83
N GLU A 293 22.08 -14.51 12.02
CA GLU A 293 22.75 -13.73 13.07
C GLU A 293 21.81 -13.24 14.19
N ASP A 294 20.50 -13.50 14.10
CA ASP A 294 19.53 -13.02 15.08
C ASP A 294 19.40 -13.98 16.28
N ASP A 295 19.74 -13.50 17.47
CA ASP A 295 19.42 -14.12 18.77
C ASP A 295 17.89 -14.21 19.05
N PHE A 296 17.06 -13.65 18.17
CA PHE A 296 15.59 -13.72 18.19
C PHE A 296 15.09 -14.64 17.07
N ASP A 297 15.04 -15.93 17.38
CA ASP A 297 14.67 -16.97 16.43
C ASP A 297 13.13 -17.04 16.26
N GLU A 298 12.55 -16.05 15.55
CA GLU A 298 11.12 -16.05 15.20
C GLU A 298 10.71 -17.34 14.44
N HIS A 299 11.65 -18.05 13.81
CA HIS A 299 11.42 -19.31 13.10
C HIS A 299 10.89 -20.39 14.03
N VAL A 300 11.35 -20.45 15.27
CA VAL A 300 10.87 -21.44 16.24
C VAL A 300 9.38 -21.26 16.53
N PHE A 301 8.91 -20.01 16.61
CA PHE A 301 7.49 -19.72 16.84
C PHE A 301 6.66 -20.00 15.59
N ALA A 302 7.14 -19.60 14.41
CA ALA A 302 6.48 -19.90 13.15
C ALA A 302 6.35 -21.42 12.92
N GLU A 303 7.41 -22.18 13.16
CA GLU A 303 7.42 -23.65 13.06
C GLU A 303 6.49 -24.32 14.07
N ALA A 304 6.42 -23.81 15.30
CA ALA A 304 5.52 -24.34 16.33
C ALA A 304 4.05 -24.16 15.91
N VAL A 305 3.69 -22.98 15.38
CA VAL A 305 2.34 -22.69 14.88
C VAL A 305 2.04 -23.56 13.65
N ALA A 306 2.96 -23.62 12.69
CA ALA A 306 2.83 -24.44 11.50
C ALA A 306 2.60 -25.93 11.82
N ARG A 307 3.37 -26.49 12.76
CA ARG A 307 3.22 -27.88 13.21
C ARG A 307 1.87 -28.11 13.89
N ARG A 308 1.42 -27.16 14.70
CA ARG A 308 0.13 -27.25 15.40
C ARG A 308 -1.06 -27.19 14.43
N LEU A 309 -1.00 -26.31 13.44
CA LEU A 309 -2.04 -26.11 12.44
C LEU A 309 -1.92 -27.05 11.22
N LYS A 310 -0.81 -27.81 11.13
CA LYS A 310 -0.51 -28.76 10.04
C LYS A 310 -0.50 -28.09 8.66
N THR A 311 0.18 -26.94 8.57
CA THR A 311 0.36 -26.17 7.32
C THR A 311 1.47 -26.75 6.44
N ASP A 312 1.41 -26.52 5.12
CA ASP A 312 2.55 -26.68 4.22
C ASP A 312 3.49 -25.49 4.43
N HIS A 313 4.41 -25.64 5.37
CA HIS A 313 5.28 -24.56 5.82
C HIS A 313 6.64 -24.58 5.12
N LEU A 314 7.03 -23.42 4.60
CA LEU A 314 8.33 -23.21 3.98
C LEU A 314 9.06 -22.07 4.69
N THR A 315 10.18 -22.40 5.32
CA THR A 315 11.11 -21.44 5.91
C THR A 315 12.43 -21.47 5.16
N ARG A 316 13.00 -20.30 4.88
CA ARG A 316 14.36 -20.20 4.32
C ARG A 316 15.17 -19.19 5.11
N CYS A 317 16.31 -19.63 5.64
CA CYS A 317 17.33 -18.72 6.14
C CYS A 317 18.08 -18.12 4.96
N LEU A 318 18.17 -16.80 4.91
CA LEU A 318 18.75 -16.08 3.79
C LEU A 318 19.82 -15.12 4.33
N GLU A 319 20.98 -15.15 3.69
CA GLU A 319 22.01 -14.12 3.82
C GLU A 319 21.89 -13.21 2.59
N PRO A 320 21.22 -12.05 2.70
CA PRO A 320 21.04 -11.17 1.56
C PRO A 320 22.36 -10.43 1.23
N ASP A 321 22.65 -10.25 -0.06
CA ASP A 321 23.52 -9.17 -0.48
C ASP A 321 22.80 -7.84 -0.21
N VAL A 322 23.15 -7.23 0.92
CA VAL A 322 22.50 -6.01 1.41
C VAL A 322 22.64 -4.87 0.41
N VAL A 323 23.74 -4.78 -0.34
CA VAL A 323 24.00 -3.65 -1.25
C VAL A 323 23.10 -3.73 -2.48
N GLU A 324 23.01 -4.90 -3.09
CA GLU A 324 22.11 -5.13 -4.23
C GLU A 324 20.66 -4.94 -3.80
N LEU A 325 20.28 -5.50 -2.64
CA LEU A 325 18.92 -5.43 -2.15
C LEU A 325 18.49 -4.00 -1.80
N LEU A 326 19.36 -3.19 -1.18
CA LEU A 326 19.08 -1.77 -0.93
C LEU A 326 18.84 -1.00 -2.23
N SER A 327 19.65 -1.26 -3.27
CA SER A 327 19.49 -0.63 -4.59
C SER A 327 18.16 -1.00 -5.23
N LEU A 328 17.73 -2.24 -5.09
CA LEU A 328 16.44 -2.72 -5.57
C LEU A 328 15.27 -2.10 -4.79
N LEU A 329 15.34 -2.08 -3.46
CA LEU A 329 14.29 -1.51 -2.61
C LEU A 329 14.13 -0.01 -2.85
N ALA A 330 15.23 0.72 -3.01
CA ALA A 330 15.23 2.14 -3.38
C ALA A 330 14.42 2.37 -4.67
N ARG A 331 14.61 1.52 -5.68
CA ARG A 331 13.81 1.57 -6.93
C ARG A 331 12.36 1.17 -6.72
N GLN A 332 12.02 0.32 -5.76
CA GLN A 332 10.63 -0.12 -5.56
C GLN A 332 9.78 0.80 -4.69
N TYR A 333 10.39 1.51 -3.74
CA TYR A 333 9.65 2.46 -2.93
C TYR A 333 9.44 3.81 -3.62
N ASP A 334 10.22 4.13 -4.66
CA ASP A 334 10.21 5.39 -5.43
C ASP A 334 10.51 6.67 -4.64
N GLU A 335 10.65 6.55 -3.33
CA GLU A 335 11.01 7.61 -2.44
C GLU A 335 11.75 7.03 -1.22
N PRO A 336 12.48 7.86 -0.47
CA PRO A 336 13.18 7.42 0.73
C PRO A 336 12.23 6.75 1.74
N PHE A 337 12.52 5.47 2.03
CA PHE A 337 11.77 4.64 2.96
C PHE A 337 12.75 3.87 3.85
N GLY A 338 12.66 4.11 5.16
CA GLY A 338 13.62 3.70 6.18
C GLY A 338 13.02 2.76 7.22
N ASP A 339 12.11 1.89 6.78
CA ASP A 339 11.60 0.78 7.59
C ASP A 339 12.47 -0.46 7.39
N SER A 340 13.04 -0.97 8.49
CA SER A 340 13.85 -2.19 8.48
C SER A 340 13.04 -3.43 8.08
N SER A 341 11.71 -3.41 8.23
CA SER A 341 10.83 -4.52 7.83
C SER A 341 10.73 -4.72 6.31
N SER A 342 11.14 -3.71 5.52
CA SER A 342 11.11 -3.76 4.05
C SER A 342 11.93 -4.91 3.46
N LEU A 343 13.11 -5.14 4.03
CA LEU A 343 14.06 -6.18 3.64
C LEU A 343 13.47 -7.59 3.84
N PRO A 344 13.06 -7.99 5.06
CA PRO A 344 12.39 -9.27 5.26
C PRO A 344 11.12 -9.39 4.41
N THR A 345 10.30 -8.33 4.31
CA THR A 345 9.06 -8.37 3.52
C THR A 345 9.32 -8.68 2.05
N TYR A 346 10.35 -8.08 1.45
CA TYR A 346 10.75 -8.40 0.07
C TYR A 346 11.21 -9.85 -0.05
N MET A 347 12.03 -10.32 0.89
CA MET A 347 12.62 -11.66 0.85
C MET A 347 11.55 -12.75 1.01
N VAL A 348 10.61 -12.59 1.95
CA VAL A 348 9.49 -13.54 2.12
C VAL A 348 8.53 -13.48 0.93
N SER A 349 8.32 -12.30 0.33
CA SER A 349 7.53 -12.17 -0.90
C SER A 349 8.18 -12.89 -2.08
N LYS A 350 9.51 -12.81 -2.21
CA LYS A 350 10.28 -13.53 -3.22
C LYS A 350 10.15 -15.04 -3.03
N LEU A 351 10.23 -15.52 -1.79
CA LEU A 351 10.02 -16.94 -1.44
C LEU A 351 8.59 -17.40 -1.76
N ALA A 352 7.58 -16.66 -1.33
CA ALA A 352 6.18 -17.00 -1.57
C ALA A 352 5.84 -17.04 -3.07
N ARG A 353 6.42 -16.14 -3.87
CA ARG A 353 6.20 -16.07 -5.32
C ARG A 353 6.63 -17.33 -6.08
N GLU A 354 7.50 -18.15 -5.49
CA GLU A 354 7.89 -19.47 -6.03
C GLU A 354 6.71 -20.45 -6.06
N ARG A 355 5.70 -20.28 -5.17
CA ARG A 355 4.58 -21.24 -5.00
C ARG A 355 3.19 -20.63 -5.17
N VAL A 356 2.99 -19.36 -4.84
CA VAL A 356 1.68 -18.71 -4.80
C VAL A 356 1.71 -17.32 -5.43
N LYS A 357 0.53 -16.82 -5.83
CA LYS A 357 0.36 -15.43 -6.33
C LYS A 357 -0.26 -14.50 -5.29
N VAL A 358 -1.00 -15.06 -4.33
CA VAL A 358 -1.73 -14.33 -3.30
C VAL A 358 -1.24 -14.77 -1.93
N VAL A 359 -1.04 -13.81 -1.03
CA VAL A 359 -0.63 -14.07 0.34
C VAL A 359 -1.43 -13.18 1.28
N LEU A 360 -1.95 -13.75 2.36
CA LEU A 360 -2.52 -13.00 3.48
C LEU A 360 -1.43 -12.69 4.52
N SER A 361 -1.44 -11.47 5.07
CA SER A 361 -0.57 -11.05 6.17
C SER A 361 -1.41 -10.64 7.39
N GLY A 362 -0.76 -10.57 8.54
CA GLY A 362 -1.36 -10.06 9.79
C GLY A 362 -1.20 -8.55 9.99
N ASP A 363 -0.80 -7.81 8.95
CA ASP A 363 -0.52 -6.37 9.06
C ASP A 363 -1.78 -5.59 9.46
N GLY A 364 -1.63 -4.60 10.34
CA GLY A 364 -2.74 -3.82 10.88
C GLY A 364 -3.20 -4.26 12.28
N GLY A 365 -2.79 -5.45 12.75
CA GLY A 365 -3.16 -5.96 14.07
C GLY A 365 -2.70 -5.03 15.21
N ASP A 366 -1.41 -4.68 15.19
CA ASP A 366 -0.80 -3.75 16.15
C ASP A 366 -1.45 -2.36 16.14
N GLU A 367 -1.82 -1.81 14.97
CA GLU A 367 -2.49 -0.52 14.84
C GLU A 367 -3.90 -0.53 15.42
N VAL A 368 -4.65 -1.61 15.20
CA VAL A 368 -6.04 -1.75 15.66
C VAL A 368 -6.10 -1.98 17.16
N PHE A 369 -5.22 -2.81 17.70
CA PHE A 369 -5.24 -3.22 19.12
C PHE A 369 -4.25 -2.47 20.02
N GLY A 370 -3.42 -1.61 19.42
CA GLY A 370 -2.40 -0.88 20.15
C GLY A 370 -1.25 -1.77 20.64
N GLY A 371 -0.87 -2.79 19.86
CA GLY A 371 0.09 -3.82 20.25
C GLY A 371 1.55 -3.35 20.37
N TYR A 372 1.89 -2.19 19.79
CA TYR A 372 3.24 -1.64 19.91
C TYR A 372 3.60 -1.26 21.35
N PRO A 373 4.73 -1.75 21.90
CA PRO A 373 5.17 -1.40 23.26
C PRO A 373 5.32 0.10 23.51
N ARG A 374 5.57 0.88 22.45
CA ARG A 374 5.65 2.35 22.53
C ARG A 374 4.32 2.99 22.93
N TYR A 375 3.19 2.41 22.55
CA TYR A 375 1.87 2.92 22.94
C TYR A 375 1.64 2.75 24.43
N VAL A 376 1.96 1.56 24.97
CA VAL A 376 1.91 1.29 26.42
C VAL A 376 2.79 2.27 27.18
N ALA A 377 4.06 2.43 26.77
CA ALA A 377 4.97 3.39 27.38
C ALA A 377 4.46 4.84 27.31
N THR A 378 3.79 5.22 26.22
CA THR A 378 3.20 6.57 26.06
C THR A 378 1.99 6.76 26.96
N LEU A 379 1.14 5.75 27.12
CA LEU A 379 -0.01 5.77 28.03
C LEU A 379 0.44 5.82 29.50
N ASP A 380 1.45 5.05 29.87
CA ASP A 380 2.02 5.09 31.22
C ASP A 380 2.63 6.46 31.51
N ARG A 381 3.35 7.04 30.54
CA ARG A 381 3.88 8.40 30.66
C ARG A 381 2.78 9.45 30.80
N SER A 382 1.71 9.39 29.99
CA SER A 382 0.63 10.39 30.04
C SER A 382 -0.18 10.31 31.33
N ARG A 383 -0.28 9.12 31.95
CA ARG A 383 -0.85 8.93 33.29
C ARG A 383 0.01 9.55 34.40
N LEU A 384 1.33 9.51 34.26
CA LEU A 384 2.28 10.05 35.25
C LEU A 384 2.55 11.55 35.06
N GLN A 385 2.39 12.07 33.85
CA GLN A 385 2.71 13.46 33.49
C GLN A 385 2.01 14.53 34.34
N PRO A 386 0.73 14.40 34.76
CA PRO A 386 0.07 15.37 35.64
C PRO A 386 0.71 15.48 37.03
N TYR A 387 1.45 14.45 37.46
CA TYR A 387 2.04 14.36 38.79
C TYR A 387 3.52 14.75 38.82
N VAL A 388 4.12 15.05 37.66
CA VAL A 388 5.54 15.46 37.56
C VAL A 388 5.59 16.97 37.32
N PRO A 389 6.08 17.77 38.29
CA PRO A 389 6.26 19.20 38.12
C PRO A 389 7.16 19.52 36.92
N SER A 390 6.82 20.55 36.15
CA SER A 390 7.52 20.93 34.91
C SER A 390 9.01 21.21 35.11
N TRP A 391 9.41 21.73 36.28
CA TRP A 391 10.82 21.96 36.62
C TRP A 391 11.60 20.64 36.79
N LEU A 392 10.97 19.60 37.33
CA LEU A 392 11.59 18.28 37.50
C LEU A 392 11.73 17.57 36.15
N ALA A 393 10.73 17.68 35.27
CA ALA A 393 10.83 17.19 33.90
C ALA A 393 11.98 17.86 33.13
N ARG A 394 12.11 19.19 33.23
CA ARG A 394 13.20 19.97 32.59
C ARG A 394 14.57 19.66 33.19
N ALA A 395 14.65 19.41 34.49
CA ALA A 395 15.90 19.00 35.14
C ALA A 395 16.34 17.60 34.70
N ILE A 396 15.42 16.64 34.60
CA ILE A 396 15.69 15.29 34.08
C ILE A 396 16.15 15.35 32.61
N GLU A 397 15.54 16.21 31.81
CA GLU A 397 15.89 16.43 30.40
C GLU A 397 17.27 17.09 30.25
N ALA A 398 17.59 18.09 31.08
CA ALA A 398 18.89 18.77 31.11
C ALA A 398 20.03 17.88 31.63
N LEU A 399 19.73 16.90 32.49
CA LEU A 399 20.71 15.97 33.06
C LEU A 399 21.09 14.82 32.11
N GLY A 400 20.47 14.73 30.92
CA GLY A 400 20.90 13.84 29.84
C GLY A 400 20.90 12.33 30.18
N ARG A 401 20.32 11.92 31.31
CA ARG A 401 20.40 10.53 31.75
C ARG A 401 19.61 9.61 30.80
N PRO A 402 20.19 8.48 30.36
CA PRO A 402 19.45 7.48 29.63
C PRO A 402 18.37 6.95 30.57
N TYR A 403 17.11 7.03 30.13
CA TYR A 403 15.99 6.34 30.76
C TYR A 403 16.34 4.85 30.92
N PRO A 404 15.87 4.15 31.97
CA PRO A 404 16.00 2.70 32.09
C PRO A 404 15.63 2.02 30.76
N ARG A 405 16.47 1.07 30.34
CA ARG A 405 16.31 0.29 29.09
C ARG A 405 14.85 -0.21 29.01
N GLY A 406 14.10 0.27 28.02
CA GLY A 406 12.67 0.01 27.85
C GLY A 406 11.79 1.26 27.68
N TRP A 407 12.25 2.44 28.10
CA TRP A 407 11.44 3.68 28.07
C TRP A 407 11.79 4.68 26.96
N ARG A 408 12.89 4.45 26.22
CA ARG A 408 13.09 5.09 24.91
C ARG A 408 12.73 4.07 23.84
N GLY A 409 11.65 4.32 23.10
CA GLY A 409 11.59 3.79 21.73
C GLY A 409 12.88 4.21 21.04
N ARG A 410 13.66 3.26 20.53
CA ARG A 410 15.03 3.46 20.01
C ARG A 410 15.17 4.69 19.10
N GLY A 411 14.10 5.14 18.44
CA GLY A 411 14.14 6.16 17.41
C GLY A 411 14.54 7.61 17.77
N TRP A 412 14.64 8.06 19.03
CA TRP A 412 15.00 9.48 19.30
C TRP A 412 16.50 9.74 19.48
N LEU A 413 17.24 8.82 20.13
CA LEU A 413 18.71 8.87 20.16
C LEU A 413 19.29 8.40 18.83
N ASP A 414 18.69 7.35 18.25
CA ASP A 414 18.97 6.85 16.91
C ASP A 414 18.69 7.91 15.82
N ARG A 415 17.81 8.90 16.05
CA ARG A 415 17.64 10.04 15.11
C ARG A 415 18.83 10.99 15.07
N ARG A 416 19.40 11.34 16.23
CA ARG A 416 20.61 12.16 16.33
C ARG A 416 21.85 11.38 15.92
N GLU A 417 21.89 10.08 16.19
CA GLU A 417 22.96 9.19 15.74
C GLU A 417 22.85 8.90 14.24
N ARG A 418 21.68 8.69 13.64
CA ARG A 418 21.49 8.62 12.18
C ARG A 418 21.93 9.91 11.50
N ALA A 419 21.53 11.08 12.03
CA ALA A 419 22.02 12.36 11.52
C ALA A 419 23.55 12.53 11.65
N ARG A 420 24.18 11.89 12.64
CA ARG A 420 25.64 11.88 12.85
C ARG A 420 26.37 10.73 12.13
N ALA A 421 25.69 9.65 11.81
CA ALA A 421 26.21 8.46 11.11
C ALA A 421 26.19 8.72 9.60
N VAL A 422 25.16 9.42 9.10
CA VAL A 422 25.16 10.07 7.78
C VAL A 422 26.37 10.99 7.62
N SER A 423 26.88 11.60 8.71
CA SER A 423 28.07 12.47 8.65
C SER A 423 29.42 11.81 8.99
N ARG A 424 29.46 10.54 9.42
CA ARG A 424 30.72 9.88 9.83
C ARG A 424 31.05 8.56 9.12
N GLU A 425 30.08 7.83 8.58
CA GLU A 425 30.30 6.59 7.80
C GLU A 425 29.61 6.63 6.42
N GLY A 426 29.05 7.78 6.06
CA GLY A 426 28.26 8.01 4.86
C GLY A 426 29.04 8.18 3.57
N ASP A 427 30.17 7.48 3.35
CA ASP A 427 30.88 7.58 2.06
C ASP A 427 30.62 6.37 1.14
N ARG A 428 30.27 5.20 1.70
CA ARG A 428 29.96 3.99 0.89
C ARG A 428 28.46 3.73 0.72
N ALA A 429 27.66 3.82 1.78
CA ALA A 429 26.20 3.60 1.72
C ALA A 429 25.46 4.78 1.09
N VAL A 430 25.94 6.01 1.35
CA VAL A 430 25.48 7.20 0.62
C VAL A 430 25.92 7.09 -0.83
N GLY A 431 27.14 6.65 -1.16
CA GLY A 431 27.55 6.42 -2.55
C GLY A 431 26.60 5.51 -3.34
N VAL A 432 26.13 4.41 -2.73
CA VAL A 432 25.16 3.49 -3.37
C VAL A 432 23.75 4.08 -3.48
N LEU A 433 23.25 4.78 -2.45
CA LEU A 433 21.97 5.49 -2.53
C LEU A 433 22.05 6.69 -3.49
N VAL A 434 23.20 7.34 -3.59
CA VAL A 434 23.50 8.49 -4.43
C VAL A 434 23.70 8.09 -5.90
N ASP A 435 24.17 6.88 -6.18
CA ASP A 435 24.25 6.32 -7.54
C ASP A 435 22.91 5.71 -7.99
N ALA A 436 22.07 5.25 -7.06
CA ALA A 436 20.73 4.72 -7.35
C ALA A 436 19.68 5.80 -7.65
N PHE A 437 19.90 7.02 -7.15
CA PHE A 437 19.01 8.17 -7.32
C PHE A 437 19.71 9.27 -8.13
N ALA A 438 19.08 9.78 -9.19
CA ALA A 438 19.63 10.83 -10.07
C ALA A 438 19.84 12.22 -9.41
N TRP A 439 19.88 12.31 -8.08
CA TRP A 439 19.76 13.52 -7.26
C TRP A 439 21.00 13.81 -6.40
N ARG A 440 22.17 13.26 -6.75
CA ARG A 440 23.46 13.40 -6.02
C ARG A 440 23.73 14.84 -5.57
N ASP A 441 23.66 15.78 -6.49
CA ASP A 441 24.07 17.16 -6.24
C ASP A 441 23.07 17.93 -5.36
N ASP A 442 21.78 17.54 -5.39
CA ASP A 442 20.73 18.18 -4.61
C ASP A 442 20.72 17.68 -3.15
N LEU A 443 20.97 16.39 -2.93
CA LEU A 443 21.15 15.83 -1.58
C LEU A 443 22.39 16.41 -0.88
N LEU A 444 23.51 16.54 -1.59
CA LEU A 444 24.75 17.11 -1.03
C LEU A 444 24.60 18.60 -0.69
N ARG A 445 23.85 19.37 -1.49
CA ARG A 445 23.55 20.78 -1.19
C ARG A 445 22.68 20.93 0.05
N LEU A 446 21.67 20.08 0.22
CA LEU A 446 20.77 20.13 1.38
C LEU A 446 21.43 19.68 2.69
N CYS A 447 22.43 18.79 2.64
CA CYS A 447 23.21 18.40 3.82
C CYS A 447 24.32 19.42 4.18
N SER A 448 24.60 20.40 3.32
CA SER A 448 25.62 21.44 3.54
C SER A 448 25.09 22.73 4.19
N ILE A 449 23.78 22.80 4.46
CA ILE A 449 23.07 23.84 5.21
C ILE A 449 22.67 23.24 6.57
#